data_AF-A0AAN9IFC1-F1
#
_entry.id   AF-A0AAN9IFC1-F1
#
_cell.length_a   1.000
_cell.length_b   1.000
_cell.length_c   1.000
_cell.angle_alpha   90.00
_cell.angle_beta   90.00
_cell.angle_gamma   90.00
#
_symmetry.space_group_name_H-M   'P 1'
#
loop_
_entity.id
_entity.type
_entity.pdbx_description
1 polymer ?
#
loop_
_entity_poly.entity_id
_entity_poly.type
_entity_poly.pdbx_seq_one_letter_code
_entity_poly.pdbx_strand_id
1 'polypeptide(L)'
;MATSYTIRVEEPCQYSTITQDITLTECFYIKFRYTHKVHSKHSEIPTKTSINETFFIPWNILCDCDDFEVMDPDSVTMANLYKTFSFMDIDRDLLESTFVHMGEHARYMTENNEENRSILEMDVVVHVNSYSSSGKQE
;
A
#
# COMPACT_ATOMS: atom_id res chain seq x y z
N MET A 1 12.66 3.77 -20.45
CA MET A 1 11.95 4.72 -19.57
C MET A 1 12.49 4.55 -18.17
N ALA A 2 12.73 5.63 -17.43
CA ALA A 2 13.15 5.55 -16.04
C ALA A 2 11.95 5.81 -15.14
N THR A 3 11.73 4.95 -14.15
CA THR A 3 10.68 5.08 -13.13
C THR A 3 11.32 4.95 -11.77
N SER A 4 10.94 5.81 -10.84
CA SER A 4 11.30 5.70 -9.42
C SER A 4 10.05 5.81 -8.57
N TYR A 5 10.06 5.14 -7.42
CA TYR A 5 8.97 5.22 -6.46
C TYR A 5 9.49 5.39 -5.03
N THR A 6 8.60 5.82 -4.16
CA THR A 6 8.83 5.89 -2.72
C THR A 6 7.58 5.43 -2.02
N ILE A 7 7.73 4.44 -1.15
CA ILE A 7 6.67 3.93 -0.28
C ILE A 7 6.98 4.45 1.13
N ARG A 8 5.97 5.02 1.78
CA ARG A 8 6.03 5.39 3.19
C ARG A 8 4.88 4.71 3.90
N VAL A 9 5.21 4.01 4.98
CA VAL A 9 4.23 3.40 5.88
C VAL A 9 4.48 4.02 7.25
N GLU A 10 3.46 4.66 7.79
CA GLU A 10 3.55 5.43 9.03
C GLU A 10 2.33 5.13 9.93
N GLU A 11 2.50 5.24 11.24
CA GLU A 11 1.38 5.32 12.18
C GLU A 11 0.75 6.73 12.09
N PRO A 12 -0.58 6.87 12.16
CA PRO A 12 -1.22 8.17 12.07
C PRO A 12 -0.82 9.09 13.23
N CYS A 13 -0.51 10.34 12.91
CA CYS A 13 -0.11 11.36 13.90
C CYS A 13 -1.24 11.82 14.84
N GLN A 14 -2.48 11.32 14.69
CA GLN A 14 -3.63 11.70 15.52
C GLN A 14 -4.52 10.47 15.79
N TYR A 15 -4.64 10.11 17.07
CA TYR A 15 -5.52 9.06 17.56
C TYR A 15 -6.98 9.36 17.21
N SER A 16 -7.48 8.74 16.16
CA SER A 16 -8.92 8.69 15.87
C SER A 16 -9.48 7.49 16.61
N THR A 17 -10.26 7.72 17.66
CA THR A 17 -10.93 6.64 18.39
C THR A 17 -12.14 6.19 17.58
N ILE A 18 -11.95 5.21 16.70
CA ILE A 18 -13.05 4.55 16.00
C ILE A 18 -13.78 3.69 17.04
N THR A 19 -14.94 4.14 17.50
CA THR A 19 -15.88 3.31 18.29
C THR A 19 -16.68 2.46 17.31
N GLN A 20 -16.60 1.13 17.36
CA GLN A 20 -17.40 0.26 16.48
C GLN A 20 -18.03 -0.94 17.20
N ASP A 21 -19.36 -0.97 17.10
CA ASP A 21 -20.30 -2.08 17.32
C ASP A 21 -20.32 -3.05 16.10
N ILE A 22 -19.16 -3.42 15.59
CA ILE A 22 -19.00 -4.44 14.54
C ILE A 22 -17.91 -5.38 15.01
N THR A 23 -18.14 -6.69 14.97
CA THR A 23 -17.15 -7.72 15.32
C THR A 23 -16.04 -7.81 14.26
N LEU A 24 -15.36 -6.70 13.99
CA LEU A 24 -14.05 -6.66 13.36
C LEU A 24 -13.04 -6.90 14.48
N THR A 25 -12.74 -8.17 14.73
CA THR A 25 -11.66 -8.55 15.65
C THR A 25 -10.36 -8.51 14.86
N GLU A 26 -9.39 -7.71 15.32
CA GLU A 26 -7.99 -7.73 14.86
C GLU A 26 -7.81 -7.37 13.38
N CYS A 27 -7.98 -6.09 13.07
CA CYS A 27 -7.83 -5.54 11.73
C CYS A 27 -6.88 -4.34 11.66
N PHE A 28 -6.28 -4.14 10.51
CA PHE A 28 -5.65 -2.89 10.13
C PHE A 28 -6.64 -2.02 9.38
N TYR A 29 -6.84 -0.79 9.85
CA TYR A 29 -7.51 0.27 9.11
C TYR A 29 -6.47 1.06 8.32
N ILE A 30 -6.43 0.83 7.01
CA ILE A 30 -5.38 1.36 6.14
C ILE A 30 -5.90 2.56 5.37
N LYS A 31 -5.17 3.67 5.45
CA LYS A 31 -5.38 4.88 4.63
C LYS A 31 -4.36 4.86 3.49
N PHE A 32 -4.78 4.40 2.32
CA PHE A 32 -3.91 4.21 1.17
C PHE A 32 -3.97 5.40 0.21
N ARG A 33 -2.82 6.03 -0.03
CA ARG A 33 -2.67 7.19 -0.92
C ARG A 33 -1.64 6.89 -1.99
N TYR A 34 -2.07 6.78 -3.24
CA TYR A 34 -1.19 6.62 -4.39
C TYR A 34 -1.17 7.89 -5.24
N THR A 35 0.00 8.27 -5.72
CA THR A 35 0.15 9.34 -6.70
C THR A 35 1.22 8.98 -7.72
N HIS A 36 0.84 8.97 -8.99
CA HIS A 36 1.72 8.77 -10.13
C HIS A 36 1.85 10.06 -10.93
N LYS A 37 3.09 10.52 -11.11
CA LYS A 37 3.44 11.66 -11.97
C LYS A 37 4.21 11.16 -13.18
N VAL A 38 3.69 11.45 -14.37
CA VAL A 38 4.34 11.14 -15.64
C VAL A 38 4.91 12.42 -16.22
N HIS A 39 6.22 12.50 -16.28
CA HIS A 39 6.98 13.62 -16.83
C HIS A 39 7.26 13.37 -18.31
N SER A 40 6.77 14.28 -19.15
CA SER A 40 7.08 14.31 -20.58
C SER A 40 8.11 15.38 -20.88
N LYS A 41 9.04 15.09 -21.80
CA LYS A 41 10.05 16.05 -22.25
C LYS A 41 9.44 17.34 -22.83
N HIS A 42 8.20 17.27 -23.31
CA HIS A 42 7.52 18.38 -23.99
C HIS A 42 6.46 19.07 -23.12
N SER A 43 6.30 18.68 -21.85
CA SER A 43 5.33 19.28 -20.94
C SER A 43 6.00 19.66 -19.62
N GLU A 44 5.88 20.93 -19.25
CA GLU A 44 6.33 21.42 -17.94
C GLU A 44 5.45 20.88 -16.79
N ILE A 45 4.18 20.56 -17.10
CA ILE A 45 3.23 20.02 -16.13
C ILE A 45 3.16 18.48 -16.33
N PRO A 46 3.51 17.68 -15.32
CA PRO A 46 3.38 16.24 -15.40
C PRO A 46 1.90 15.83 -15.36
N THR A 47 1.55 14.80 -16.13
CA THR A 47 0.25 14.14 -15.98
C THR A 47 0.22 13.46 -14.61
N LYS A 48 -0.85 13.66 -13.87
CA LYS A 48 -0.99 13.15 -12.49
C LYS A 48 -2.23 12.27 -12.38
N THR A 49 -2.02 11.05 -11.90
CA THR A 49 -3.09 10.15 -11.44
C THR A 49 -2.96 9.97 -9.93
N SER A 50 -4.07 10.04 -9.21
CA SER A 50 -4.09 9.84 -7.76
C SER A 50 -5.23 8.93 -7.35
N ILE A 51 -4.96 8.08 -6.36
CA ILE A 51 -5.94 7.20 -5.71
C ILE A 51 -5.85 7.47 -4.20
N ASN A 52 -7.00 7.55 -3.54
CA ASN A 52 -7.07 7.75 -2.09
C ASN A 52 -8.22 6.91 -1.56
N GLU A 53 -7.89 5.79 -0.92
CA GLU A 53 -8.83 4.75 -0.55
C GLU A 53 -8.52 4.22 0.84
N THR A 54 -9.53 3.62 1.47
CA THR A 54 -9.38 3.05 2.81
C THR A 54 -9.80 1.59 2.84
N PHE A 55 -9.02 0.78 3.56
CA PHE A 55 -9.24 -0.66 3.64
C PHE A 55 -9.29 -1.13 5.08
N PHE A 56 -10.07 -2.20 5.30
CA PHE A 56 -9.92 -3.05 6.47
C PHE A 56 -9.27 -4.34 6.03
N ILE A 57 -8.08 -4.64 6.56
CA ILE A 57 -7.37 -5.88 6.28
C ILE A 57 -7.12 -6.62 7.59
N PRO A 58 -7.50 -7.90 7.71
CA PRO A 58 -7.25 -8.69 8.92
C PRO A 58 -5.76 -8.74 9.28
N TRP A 59 -5.45 -8.78 10.58
CA TRP A 59 -4.06 -8.81 11.04
C TRP A 59 -3.27 -9.98 10.47
N ASN A 60 -3.85 -11.18 10.50
CA ASN A 60 -3.19 -12.39 10.00
C ASN A 60 -2.79 -12.24 8.52
N ILE A 61 -3.61 -11.58 7.69
CA ILE A 61 -3.29 -11.38 6.28
C ILE A 61 -2.07 -10.47 6.10
N LEU A 62 -1.99 -9.33 6.81
CA LEU A 62 -0.82 -8.45 6.65
C LEU A 62 0.41 -8.93 7.39
N CYS A 63 0.24 -9.44 8.61
CA CYS A 63 1.36 -9.92 9.41
C CYS A 63 2.05 -11.15 8.78
N ASP A 64 1.31 -11.97 8.02
CA ASP A 64 1.90 -13.09 7.27
C ASP A 64 2.56 -12.62 5.96
N CYS A 65 2.26 -11.41 5.46
CA CYS A 65 2.82 -10.92 4.20
C CYS A 65 4.31 -10.59 4.32
N ASP A 66 5.15 -11.39 3.68
CA ASP A 66 6.60 -11.20 3.58
C ASP A 66 7.11 -11.58 2.18
N ASP A 67 8.43 -11.53 1.99
CA ASP A 67 9.06 -11.87 0.71
C ASP A 67 8.77 -13.32 0.26
N PHE A 68 8.56 -14.25 1.19
CA PHE A 68 8.26 -15.64 0.86
C PHE A 68 6.84 -15.80 0.32
N GLU A 69 5.87 -15.13 0.94
CA GLU A 69 4.49 -15.11 0.47
C GLU A 69 4.37 -14.53 -0.95
N VAL A 70 5.15 -13.50 -1.29
CA VAL A 70 5.17 -12.93 -2.64
C VAL A 70 5.67 -13.92 -3.69
N MET A 71 6.62 -14.77 -3.33
CA MET A 71 7.20 -15.78 -4.22
C MET A 71 6.33 -17.05 -4.34
N ASP A 72 5.38 -17.26 -3.42
CA ASP A 72 4.51 -18.43 -3.42
C ASP A 72 3.32 -18.23 -4.38
N PRO A 73 3.24 -19.00 -5.49
CA PRO A 73 2.13 -18.90 -6.44
C PRO A 73 0.77 -19.31 -5.84
N ASP A 74 0.76 -20.06 -4.74
CA ASP A 74 -0.43 -20.54 -4.05
C ASP A 74 -0.74 -19.75 -2.76
N SER A 75 -0.04 -18.62 -2.54
CA SER A 75 -0.23 -17.78 -1.34
C SER A 75 -1.66 -17.27 -1.22
N VAL A 76 -2.34 -17.71 -0.17
CA VAL A 76 -3.67 -17.23 0.21
C VAL A 76 -3.60 -15.78 0.67
N THR A 77 -2.51 -15.38 1.32
CA THR A 77 -2.25 -14.01 1.76
C THR A 77 -2.21 -13.06 0.56
N MET A 78 -1.37 -13.38 -0.43
CA MET A 78 -1.24 -12.57 -1.64
C MET A 78 -2.54 -12.54 -2.43
N ALA A 79 -3.26 -13.66 -2.56
CA ALA A 79 -4.55 -13.70 -3.22
C ALA A 79 -5.58 -12.75 -2.57
N ASN A 80 -5.62 -12.68 -1.24
CA ASN A 80 -6.51 -11.76 -0.51
C ASN A 80 -6.10 -10.30 -0.70
N LEU A 81 -4.79 -10.01 -0.65
CA LEU A 81 -4.28 -8.66 -0.87
C LEU A 81 -4.58 -8.19 -2.31
N TYR A 82 -4.29 -9.01 -3.32
CA TYR A 82 -4.64 -8.68 -4.70
C TYR A 82 -6.12 -8.43 -4.91
N LYS A 83 -6.98 -9.24 -4.31
CA LYS A 83 -8.42 -9.03 -4.39
C LYS A 83 -8.82 -7.70 -3.75
N THR A 84 -8.23 -7.36 -2.61
CA THR A 84 -8.50 -6.11 -1.88
C THR A 84 -8.12 -4.89 -2.73
N PHE A 85 -7.00 -4.96 -3.45
CA PHE A 85 -6.48 -3.85 -4.27
C PHE A 85 -6.87 -3.95 -5.76
N SER A 86 -7.72 -4.91 -6.15
CA SER A 86 -7.99 -5.28 -7.55
C SER A 86 -8.60 -4.18 -8.42
N PHE A 87 -9.21 -3.17 -7.81
CA PHE A 87 -9.80 -2.03 -8.52
C PHE A 87 -8.81 -0.90 -8.78
N MET A 88 -7.58 -1.00 -8.28
CA MET A 88 -6.52 -0.03 -8.49
C MET A 88 -5.69 -0.39 -9.71
N ASP A 89 -5.52 0.56 -10.64
CA ASP A 89 -4.61 0.43 -11.79
C ASP A 89 -3.17 0.78 -11.35
N ILE A 90 -2.56 -0.12 -10.57
CA ILE A 90 -1.20 -0.01 -10.06
C ILE A 90 -0.38 -1.19 -10.61
N ASP A 91 0.86 -0.89 -10.98
CA ASP A 91 1.81 -1.90 -11.44
C ASP A 91 1.99 -3.02 -10.39
N ARG A 92 2.00 -4.27 -10.86
CA ARG A 92 2.00 -5.43 -9.98
C ARG A 92 3.24 -5.47 -9.08
N ASP A 93 4.42 -5.24 -9.63
CA ASP A 93 5.68 -5.33 -8.88
C ASP A 93 5.72 -4.23 -7.80
N LEU A 94 5.21 -3.04 -8.11
CA LEU A 94 5.04 -1.97 -7.14
C LEU A 94 4.05 -2.33 -6.03
N LEU A 95 2.96 -3.01 -6.38
CA LEU A 95 1.95 -3.44 -5.44
C LEU A 95 2.51 -4.54 -4.50
N GLU A 96 3.24 -5.52 -5.03
CA GLU A 96 3.94 -6.54 -4.25
C GLU A 96 4.94 -5.91 -3.26
N SER A 97 5.78 -4.99 -3.74
CA SER A 97 6.71 -4.25 -2.86
C SER A 97 5.98 -3.46 -1.77
N THR A 98 4.82 -2.89 -2.09
CA THR A 98 4.00 -2.17 -1.12
C THR A 98 3.43 -3.11 -0.07
N PHE A 99 2.96 -4.30 -0.46
CA PHE A 99 2.45 -5.31 0.46
C PHE A 99 3.51 -5.80 1.44
N VAL A 100 4.73 -6.07 0.97
CA VAL A 100 5.84 -6.48 1.86
C VAL A 100 6.11 -5.41 2.92
N HIS A 101 6.23 -4.14 2.52
CA HIS A 101 6.43 -3.04 3.47
C HIS A 101 5.27 -2.87 4.46
N MET A 102 4.03 -3.06 3.99
CA MET A 102 2.87 -3.06 4.87
C MET A 102 2.92 -4.23 5.86
N GLY A 103 3.34 -5.42 5.43
CA GLY A 103 3.45 -6.60 6.29
C GLY A 103 4.55 -6.47 7.34
N GLU A 104 5.71 -5.95 6.97
CA GLU A 104 6.78 -5.60 7.92
C GLU A 104 6.30 -4.62 8.99
N HIS A 105 5.61 -3.56 8.57
CA HIS A 105 5.08 -2.57 9.49
C HIS A 105 3.93 -3.13 10.35
N ALA A 106 3.07 -3.98 9.78
CA ALA A 106 1.99 -4.64 10.49
C ALA A 106 2.51 -5.52 11.64
N ARG A 107 3.56 -6.30 11.40
CA ARG A 107 4.23 -7.10 12.44
C ARG A 107 4.75 -6.20 13.56
N TYR A 108 5.46 -5.13 13.21
CA TYR A 108 5.97 -4.16 14.18
C TYR A 108 4.83 -3.54 15.02
N MET A 109 3.76 -3.05 14.39
CA MET A 109 2.63 -2.44 15.09
C MET A 109 1.92 -3.43 16.02
N THR A 110 1.78 -4.69 15.60
CA THR A 110 1.12 -5.73 16.41
C THR A 110 1.97 -6.09 17.63
N GLU A 111 3.29 -6.24 17.46
CA GLU A 111 4.22 -6.52 18.56
C GLU A 111 4.29 -5.39 19.58
N ASN A 112 4.08 -4.13 19.14
CA ASN A 112 4.12 -2.94 19.99
C ASN A 112 2.72 -2.45 20.39
N ASN A 113 1.67 -3.26 20.23
CA ASN A 113 0.30 -2.90 20.59
C ASN A 113 0.05 -3.03 22.10
N GLU A 114 0.74 -2.21 22.91
CA GLU A 114 0.65 -2.23 24.38
C GLU A 114 -0.78 -1.99 24.90
N GLU A 115 -1.57 -1.23 24.15
CA GLU A 115 -2.96 -0.90 24.48
C GLU A 115 -3.96 -2.00 24.11
N ASN A 116 -3.52 -3.11 23.52
CA ASN A 116 -4.36 -4.22 23.05
C ASN A 116 -5.54 -3.75 22.18
N ARG A 117 -5.30 -2.76 21.31
CA ARG A 117 -6.33 -2.28 20.38
C ARG A 117 -6.65 -3.36 19.38
N SER A 118 -7.93 -3.62 19.13
CA SER A 118 -8.37 -4.57 18.10
C SER A 118 -8.24 -4.02 16.68
N ILE A 119 -8.13 -2.70 16.53
CA ILE A 119 -7.94 -2.04 15.24
C ILE A 119 -6.71 -1.15 15.33
N LEU A 120 -5.77 -1.38 14.41
CA LEU A 120 -4.55 -0.60 14.26
C LEU A 120 -4.64 0.21 12.97
N GLU A 121 -4.32 1.50 13.05
CA GLU A 121 -4.40 2.38 11.88
C GLU A 121 -3.03 2.51 11.19
N MET A 122 -3.01 2.40 9.86
CA MET A 122 -1.79 2.48 9.07
C MET A 122 -1.97 3.46 7.91
N ASP A 123 -1.09 4.47 7.81
CA ASP A 123 -1.02 5.39 6.68
C ASP A 123 -0.02 4.86 5.64
N VAL A 124 -0.50 4.55 4.43
CA VAL A 124 0.34 4.05 3.33
C VAL A 124 0.36 5.09 2.22
N VAL A 125 1.53 5.61 1.90
CA VAL A 125 1.71 6.63 0.86
C VAL A 125 2.71 6.14 -0.19
N VAL A 126 2.23 6.02 -1.42
CA VAL A 126 3.02 5.59 -2.57
C VAL A 126 3.12 6.71 -3.59
N HIS A 127 4.35 7.16 -3.85
CA HIS A 127 4.66 8.16 -4.86
C HIS A 127 5.46 7.54 -5.99
N VAL A 128 4.96 7.64 -7.22
CA VAL A 128 5.64 7.16 -8.44
C VAL A 128 5.94 8.33 -9.35
N ASN A 129 7.18 8.39 -9.85
CA ASN A 129 7.58 9.33 -10.89
C ASN A 129 8.12 8.55 -12.09
N SER A 130 7.51 8.74 -13.26
CA SER A 130 7.94 8.12 -14.52
C SER A 130 8.34 9.18 -15.53
N TYR A 131 9.38 8.89 -16.32
CA TYR A 131 9.86 9.78 -17.38
C TYR A 131 9.61 9.15 -18.75
N SER A 132 8.72 9.76 -19.54
CA SER A 132 8.44 9.29 -20.90
C SER A 132 9.58 9.70 -21.83
N SER A 133 10.27 8.73 -22.42
CA SER A 133 11.26 8.95 -23.47
C SER A 133 10.57 8.92 -24.84
N SER A 134 10.06 10.05 -25.32
CA SER A 134 9.74 10.21 -26.74
C SER A 134 11.02 10.57 -27.50
N GLY A 135 11.37 9.75 -28.51
CA GLY A 135 12.49 9.98 -29.42
C GLY A 135 13.03 8.70 -30.06
N LYS A 136 12.27 8.08 -30.98
CA LYS A 136 12.90 7.45 -32.15
C LYS A 136 13.13 8.58 -33.15
N GLN A 137 14.39 8.88 -33.44
CA GLN A 137 14.73 9.59 -34.68
C GLN A 137 14.90 8.49 -35.74
N GLU A 138 13.98 8.46 -36.71
CA GLU A 138 14.27 7.89 -38.05
C GLU A 138 15.13 8.89 -38.84
#